data_AF-A0A238V5Q3-F1
#
_entry.id   AF-A0A238V5Q3-F1
#
_cell.length_a   1.000
_cell.length_b   1.000
_cell.length_c   1.000
_cell.angle_alpha   90.00
_cell.angle_beta   90.00
_cell.angle_gamma   90.00
#
_symmetry.space_group_name_H-M   'P 1'
#
loop_
_entity.id
_entity.type
_entity.pdbx_description
1 polymer ?
#
loop_
_entity_poly.entity_id
_entity_poly.type
_entity_poly.pdbx_seq_one_letter_code
_entity_poly.pdbx_strand_id
1 'polypeptide(L)'
;MLKVIFKYFWDVNLFNFIYSFVLGILFFNYIYIPFIFATIGTFFGILSFKYFYSNEYYFYHNLGFTELRLNMTVLFFNVFISIFVFAIYYLVK
;
A
#
# COMPACT_ATOMS: atom_id res chain seq x y z
N MET A 1 19.76 2.90 1.51
CA MET A 1 18.55 3.74 1.60
C MET A 1 17.37 3.15 0.83
N LEU A 2 17.47 2.98 -0.50
CA LEU A 2 16.36 2.45 -1.33
C LEU A 2 15.79 1.11 -0.83
N LYS A 3 16.66 0.16 -0.46
CA LYS A 3 16.27 -1.16 0.08
C LYS A 3 15.35 -1.08 1.30
N VAL A 4 15.54 -0.07 2.15
CA VAL A 4 14.78 0.14 3.40
C VAL A 4 13.36 0.62 3.07
N ILE A 5 13.25 1.55 2.12
CA ILE A 5 11.96 2.03 1.61
C ILE A 5 11.20 0.88 0.93
N PHE A 6 11.90 0.05 0.13
CA PHE A 6 11.29 -1.11 -0.51
C PHE A 6 10.82 -2.15 0.49
N LYS A 7 11.57 -2.42 1.57
CA LYS A 7 11.10 -3.30 2.65
C LYS A 7 9.78 -2.78 3.22
N TYR A 8 9.76 -1.51 3.64
CA TYR A 8 8.56 -0.88 4.19
C TYR A 8 7.36 -0.94 3.22
N PHE A 9 7.61 -0.61 1.95
CA PHE A 9 6.62 -0.71 0.90
C PHE A 9 6.03 -2.11 0.78
N TRP A 10 6.86 -3.14 0.94
CA TRP A 10 6.41 -4.52 0.80
C TRP A 10 5.61 -5.02 2.00
N ASP A 11 6.06 -4.69 3.20
CA ASP A 11 5.36 -5.06 4.43
C ASP A 11 3.96 -4.40 4.49
N VAL A 12 3.86 -3.12 4.14
CA VAL A 12 2.57 -2.41 4.06
C VAL A 12 1.68 -3.00 2.96
N ASN A 13 2.25 -3.31 1.79
CA ASN A 13 1.46 -3.78 0.67
C ASN A 13 0.97 -5.21 0.80
N LEU A 14 1.62 -6.05 1.61
CA LEU A 14 1.09 -7.36 1.95
C LEU A 14 -0.27 -7.23 2.64
N PHE A 15 -0.39 -6.34 3.62
CA PHE A 15 -1.67 -6.03 4.26
C PHE A 15 -2.66 -5.36 3.30
N ASN A 16 -2.20 -4.34 2.55
CA ASN A 16 -3.01 -3.64 1.55
C ASN A 16 -3.68 -4.64 0.60
N PHE A 17 -2.90 -5.55 0.01
CA PHE A 17 -3.39 -6.52 -0.96
C PHE A 17 -4.48 -7.42 -0.38
N ILE A 18 -4.30 -7.90 0.85
CA ILE A 18 -5.31 -8.70 1.56
C ILE A 18 -6.59 -7.87 1.72
N TYR A 19 -6.51 -6.64 2.24
CA TYR A 19 -7.69 -5.78 2.43
C TYR A 19 -8.38 -5.44 1.10
N SER A 20 -7.63 -5.08 0.06
CA SER A 20 -8.18 -4.74 -1.24
C SER A 20 -8.90 -5.90 -1.90
N PHE A 21 -8.36 -7.11 -1.78
CA PHE A 21 -8.96 -8.31 -2.35
C PHE A 21 -10.21 -8.71 -1.58
N VAL A 22 -10.15 -8.72 -0.24
CA VAL A 22 -11.29 -9.02 0.63
C VAL A 22 -12.42 -8.01 0.40
N LEU A 23 -12.11 -6.71 0.42
CA LEU A 23 -13.12 -5.67 0.19
C LEU A 23 -13.67 -5.71 -1.24
N GLY A 24 -12.78 -5.90 -2.22
CA GLY A 24 -13.13 -5.93 -3.63
C GLY A 24 -13.97 -7.13 -4.04
N ILE A 25 -13.91 -8.25 -3.31
CA ILE A 25 -14.74 -9.43 -3.58
C ILE A 25 -16.03 -9.42 -2.76
N LEU A 26 -15.95 -9.06 -1.48
CA LEU A 26 -17.10 -9.19 -0.57
C LEU A 26 -18.10 -8.03 -0.72
N PHE A 27 -17.61 -6.82 -0.99
CA PHE A 27 -18.44 -5.61 -0.96
C PHE A 27 -18.54 -4.88 -2.31
N PHE A 28 -17.58 -5.11 -3.21
CA PHE A 28 -17.52 -4.44 -4.52
C PHE A 28 -17.37 -5.45 -5.66
N ASN A 29 -17.25 -4.96 -6.88
CA ASN A 29 -16.87 -5.76 -8.05
C ASN A 29 -15.33 -5.82 -8.16
N TYR A 30 -14.77 -6.91 -8.69
CA TYR A 30 -13.34 -7.09 -8.91
C TYR A 30 -12.69 -5.94 -9.71
N ILE A 31 -13.46 -5.25 -10.57
CA ILE A 31 -13.01 -4.08 -11.34
C ILE A 31 -12.55 -2.92 -10.41
N TYR A 32 -13.08 -2.82 -9.20
CA TYR A 32 -12.73 -1.78 -8.23
C TYR A 32 -11.51 -2.11 -7.37
N ILE A 33 -10.95 -3.33 -7.46
CA ILE A 33 -9.77 -3.73 -6.67
C ILE A 33 -8.60 -2.76 -6.81
N PRO A 34 -8.21 -2.28 -8.03
CA PRO A 34 -7.13 -1.29 -8.15
C PRO A 34 -7.45 0.01 -7.41
N PHE A 35 -8.68 0.51 -7.52
CA PHE A 35 -9.11 1.72 -6.83
C PHE A 35 -9.06 1.57 -5.31
N ILE A 36 -9.52 0.43 -4.79
CA ILE A 36 -9.46 0.12 -3.35
C ILE A 36 -8.00 -0.01 -2.91
N PHE A 37 -7.13 -0.62 -3.71
CA PHE A 37 -5.70 -0.74 -3.45
C PHE A 37 -5.01 0.61 -3.30
N ALA A 38 -5.33 1.58 -4.15
CA ALA A 38 -4.77 2.94 -4.05
C ALA A 38 -5.30 3.75 -2.86
N THR A 39 -6.45 3.37 -2.28
CA THR A 39 -7.17 4.18 -1.29
C THR A 39 -7.29 3.44 0.06
N ILE A 40 -8.45 2.83 0.31
CA ILE A 40 -8.84 2.22 1.58
C ILE A 40 -7.88 1.08 1.95
N GLY A 41 -7.46 0.28 0.97
CA GLY A 41 -6.49 -0.78 1.19
C GLY A 41 -5.14 -0.25 1.66
N THR A 42 -4.62 0.82 1.02
CA THR A 42 -3.36 1.45 1.46
C THR A 42 -3.49 2.00 2.87
N PHE A 43 -4.61 2.65 3.20
CA PHE A 43 -4.87 3.16 4.54
C PHE A 43 -4.86 2.05 5.60
N PHE A 44 -5.59 0.96 5.36
CA PHE A 44 -5.60 -0.19 6.28
C PHE A 44 -4.26 -0.93 6.32
N GLY A 45 -3.52 -0.97 5.22
CA GLY A 45 -2.17 -1.52 5.18
C GLY A 45 -1.21 -0.75 6.08
N ILE A 46 -1.22 0.59 6.01
CA ILE A 46 -0.42 1.46 6.88
C ILE A 46 -0.85 1.30 8.34
N LEU A 47 -2.15 1.25 8.61
CA LEU A 47 -2.67 1.09 9.97
C LEU A 47 -2.29 -0.27 10.57
N SER A 48 -2.32 -1.33 9.77
CA SER A 48 -1.91 -2.67 10.17
C SER A 48 -0.41 -2.73 10.44
N PHE A 49 0.42 -2.13 9.57
CA PHE A 49 1.85 -2.01 9.83
C PHE A 49 2.11 -1.25 11.14
N LYS A 50 1.41 -0.13 11.37
CA LYS A 50 1.52 0.63 12.61
C LYS A 50 1.11 -0.16 13.85
N TYR A 51 0.11 -1.02 13.73
CA TYR A 51 -0.35 -1.83 14.85
C TYR A 51 0.61 -3.01 15.15
N PHE A 52 0.98 -3.79 14.13
CA PHE A 52 1.77 -5.01 14.30
C PHE A 52 3.29 -4.77 14.34
N TYR A 53 3.79 -3.74 13.66
CA TYR A 53 5.21 -3.43 13.49
C TYR A 53 5.57 -2.03 14.02
N SER A 54 4.85 -1.52 15.02
CA SER A 54 5.12 -0.22 15.65
C SER A 54 6.60 -0.03 16.04
N ASN A 55 7.23 -1.10 16.56
CA ASN A 55 8.63 -1.09 16.95
C ASN A 55 9.60 -0.84 15.78
N GLU A 56 9.23 -1.25 14.56
CA GLU A 56 10.07 -1.01 13.38
C GLU A 56 10.12 0.48 13.01
N TYR A 57 9.12 1.30 13.36
CA TYR A 57 9.19 2.74 13.12
C TYR A 57 10.34 3.41 13.86
N TYR A 58 10.73 2.93 15.04
CA TYR A 58 11.94 3.42 15.72
C TYR A 58 13.21 3.10 14.94
N PHE A 59 13.28 1.93 14.31
CA PHE A 59 14.40 1.57 13.44
C PHE A 59 14.48 2.49 12.21
N TYR A 60 13.35 2.73 11.55
CA TYR A 60 13.29 3.66 10.42
C TYR A 60 13.65 5.10 10.82
N HIS A 61 13.20 5.54 11.98
CA HIS A 61 13.52 6.86 12.54
C HIS A 61 15.03 7.01 12.80
N ASN A 62 15.67 6.00 13.39
CA ASN A 62 17.12 5.99 13.62
C ASN A 62 17.93 6.01 12.32
N LEU A 63 17.34 5.54 11.21
CA LEU A 63 17.92 5.63 9.87
C LEU A 63 17.63 6.96 9.16
N GLY A 64 16.96 7.91 9.82
CA GLY A 64 16.64 9.24 9.30
C GLY A 64 15.36 9.32 8.47
N PHE A 65 14.49 8.30 8.52
CA PHE A 65 13.19 8.33 7.86
C PHE A 65 12.08 8.75 8.82
N THR A 66 11.24 9.69 8.41
CA THR A 66 10.01 10.01 9.15
C THR A 66 8.86 9.09 8.73
N GLU A 67 7.95 8.80 9.66
CA GLU A 67 6.74 8.00 9.37
C GLU A 67 5.94 8.60 8.20
N LEU A 68 5.78 9.93 8.18
CA LEU A 68 5.10 10.65 7.12
C LEU A 68 5.75 10.39 5.76
N ARG A 69 7.08 10.46 5.67
CA ARG A 69 7.81 10.25 4.42
C ARG A 69 7.61 8.82 3.90
N LEU A 70 7.67 7.82 4.78
CA LEU A 70 7.41 6.42 4.43
C LEU A 70 5.98 6.22 3.93
N ASN A 71 4.99 6.74 4.67
CA ASN A 71 3.57 6.63 4.32
C ASN A 71 3.25 7.30 2.98
N MET A 72 3.73 8.52 2.77
CA MET A 72 3.53 9.23 1.51
C MET A 72 4.19 8.47 0.35
N THR A 73 5.37 7.90 0.57
CA THR A 73 6.05 7.10 -0.46
C THR A 73 5.17 5.91 -0.88
N VAL A 74 4.64 5.14 0.07
CA VAL A 74 3.75 4.00 -0.24
C VAL A 74 2.49 4.46 -0.97
N LEU A 75 1.86 5.54 -0.52
CA LEU A 75 0.66 6.09 -1.16
C LEU A 75 0.94 6.49 -2.61
N PHE A 76 2.02 7.21 -2.87
CA PHE A 76 2.40 7.59 -4.24
C PHE A 76 2.65 6.37 -5.14
N PHE A 77 3.41 5.38 -4.67
CA PHE A 77 3.67 4.18 -5.44
C PHE A 77 2.39 3.37 -5.70
N ASN A 78 1.50 3.25 -4.71
CA ASN A 78 0.25 2.50 -4.86
C ASN A 78 -0.73 3.18 -5.81
N VAL A 79 -0.85 4.51 -5.77
CA VAL A 79 -1.63 5.28 -6.75
C VAL A 79 -1.05 5.09 -8.15
N PHE A 80 0.27 5.21 -8.30
CA PHE A 80 0.94 4.99 -9.58
C PHE A 80 0.66 3.59 -10.12
N ILE A 81 0.91 2.54 -9.34
CA ILE A 81 0.65 1.14 -9.71
C ILE A 81 -0.83 0.95 -10.08
N SER A 82 -1.76 1.50 -9.31
CA SER A 82 -3.19 1.41 -9.62
C SER A 82 -3.55 2.04 -10.96
N ILE A 83 -2.98 3.21 -11.28
CA ILE A 83 -3.20 3.86 -12.59
C ILE A 83 -2.71 2.96 -13.71
N PHE A 84 -1.52 2.36 -13.58
CA PHE A 84 -0.99 1.43 -14.58
C PHE A 84 -1.86 0.20 -14.75
N VAL A 85 -2.29 -0.44 -13.66
CA VAL A 85 -3.16 -1.62 -13.70
C VAL A 85 -4.50 -1.26 -14.35
N PHE A 86 -5.08 -0.11 -14.01
CA PHE A 86 -6.32 0.36 -14.61
C PHE A 86 -6.13 0.63 -16.12
N ALA A 87 -5.06 1.31 -16.52
CA ALA A 87 -4.76 1.56 -17.93
C ALA A 87 -4.62 0.26 -18.74
N ILE A 88 -3.89 -0.73 -18.21
CA ILE A 88 -3.74 -2.05 -18.83
C ILE A 88 -5.09 -2.74 -18.97
N TYR A 89 -5.93 -2.71 -17.92
CA TYR A 89 -7.26 -3.31 -17.95
C TYR A 89 -8.12 -2.73 -19.08
N TYR A 90 -8.08 -1.41 -19.30
CA TYR A 90 -8.83 -0.77 -20.40
C TYR A 90 -8.23 -1.01 -21.79
N LEU A 91 -6.93 -1.30 -21.90
CA LEU A 91 -6.30 -1.62 -23.18
C LEU A 91 -6.55 -3.06 -23.63
N VAL A 92 -6.70 -3.99 -22.68
CA VAL A 92 -6.90 -5.43 -22.94
C VAL A 92 -8.38 -5.77 -23.16
N LYS A 93 -9.29 -4.99 -22.56
CA LYS A 93 -10.73 -5.14 -22.71
C LYS A 93 -11.21 -4.59 -24.06
#